data_AF-A0A069DVA2-F1
#
_entry.id   AF-A0A069DVA2-F1
#
_cell.length_a   1.000
_cell.length_b   1.000
_cell.length_c   1.000
_cell.angle_alpha   90.00
_cell.angle_beta   90.00
_cell.angle_gamma   90.00
#
_symmetry.space_group_name_H-M   'P 1'
#
loop_
_entity.id
_entity.type
_entity.pdbx_description
1 polymer ?
#
loop_
_entity_poly.entity_id
_entity_poly.type
_entity_poly.pdbx_seq_one_letter_code
_entity_poly.pdbx_strand_id
1 'polypeptide(L)'
;WLGVNIEEFKPNITDDYVPVKASSSHIVLFKLPIKNDVLVPYPEVKVDKWDANHVRMPHSPQSLYPVSESRLESRWPLIKAALKQDISSSKELEAAIFSYNSRSSQKWSFDALHQFFSKTLDPGETKYFFRTVFPGIVELALDIENKIRGGIPFLKKGMNQSISLSQEQAAILLANAFLCTYPRRNSASQNMQYPSINFNRLYQCGSLVSVQQKLKCFINYFRRVYKKRPQGVITFTRRCVKSNNLPIWAESETELSKLCISQNGTIEEDGAGMLEIDFANKYIGGGVLGRGAVQEEIKFLICPELVVTRLFTECLDDNEALIVTGCERYNKYVGYGDTFTWAGNYVENNPKLDSFRRLNSIVIAIDATHFNASPSEQYKLVALNRELNKAYVGFSFGSHGSIATGNWGCGAFKGDPRFKFLIQMMAASVSKKNVAYFTFGDIALRDDLYTMYNFIKTNKVTVGTLWHILSAYYDTNVSKKTGLSLYDYVHNILGSEKGIPMEVTDNSKQAVENRLPINNSDSLETNDSSARCQEPVEATVYSLKTDEGRKRCIETEKERWGAYQDAMAKHSSSDVKNLANRSSLNKSAPVKRKISDYFAKSSNS
;
A
#
# COMPACT_ATOMS: atom_id res chain seq x y z
N TRP A 1 0.50 26.62 0.90
CA TRP A 1 1.42 25.70 1.60
C TRP A 1 2.00 26.43 2.79
N LEU A 2 2.50 25.70 3.78
CA LEU A 2 3.14 26.21 4.99
C LEU A 2 4.44 25.42 5.24
N GLY A 3 5.37 25.98 6.02
CA GLY A 3 6.66 25.36 6.33
C GLY A 3 7.76 25.74 5.35
N VAL A 4 8.60 24.77 4.99
CA VAL A 4 9.72 24.94 4.06
C VAL A 4 9.23 24.89 2.61
N ASN A 5 9.92 25.56 1.69
CA ASN A 5 9.59 25.49 0.27
C ASN A 5 9.86 24.08 -0.27
N ILE A 6 8.90 23.50 -1.00
CA ILE A 6 9.01 22.13 -1.54
C ILE A 6 10.19 21.97 -2.51
N GLU A 7 10.64 23.03 -3.18
CA GLU A 7 11.79 22.98 -4.09
C GLU A 7 13.09 22.67 -3.33
N GLU A 8 13.20 22.97 -2.03
CA GLU A 8 14.35 22.56 -1.20
C GLU A 8 14.41 21.05 -0.95
N PHE A 9 13.31 20.34 -1.18
CA PHE A 9 13.20 18.89 -0.92
C PHE A 9 13.43 18.06 -2.17
N LYS A 10 13.35 18.67 -3.36
CA LYS A 10 13.58 17.99 -4.62
C LYS A 10 15.08 17.72 -4.80
N PRO A 11 15.45 16.52 -5.27
CA PRO A 11 16.85 16.19 -5.42
C PRO A 11 17.49 17.00 -6.56
N ASN A 12 18.62 17.66 -6.26
CA ASN A 12 19.39 18.42 -7.24
C ASN A 12 20.12 17.51 -8.26
N ILE A 13 20.40 16.27 -7.88
CA ILE A 13 21.08 15.24 -8.69
C ILE A 13 20.25 13.95 -8.57
N THR A 14 20.22 13.09 -9.59
CA THR A 14 19.69 11.74 -9.43
C THR A 14 20.49 11.01 -8.35
N ASP A 15 19.86 10.74 -7.21
CA ASP A 15 20.51 10.00 -6.13
C ASP A 15 21.06 8.66 -6.67
N ASP A 16 22.27 8.30 -6.26
CA ASP A 16 22.85 6.98 -6.53
C ASP A 16 22.10 5.92 -5.70
N TYR A 17 20.89 5.56 -6.14
CA TYR A 17 20.14 4.44 -5.56
C TYR A 17 20.96 3.16 -5.68
N VAL A 18 20.73 2.22 -4.76
CA VAL A 18 21.43 0.92 -4.69
C VAL A 18 21.69 0.35 -6.09
N PRO A 19 22.97 0.16 -6.47
CA PRO A 19 23.33 -0.28 -7.82
C PRO A 19 22.67 -1.60 -8.20
N VAL A 20 22.31 -1.76 -9.47
CA VAL A 20 21.79 -3.05 -9.96
C VAL A 20 22.96 -4.02 -10.13
N LYS A 21 23.03 -5.03 -9.24
CA LYS A 21 24.09 -6.02 -9.25
C LYS A 21 23.51 -7.41 -9.05
N ALA A 22 23.77 -8.32 -10.00
CA ALA A 22 23.35 -9.72 -9.84
C ALA A 22 23.99 -10.36 -8.60
N SER A 23 23.16 -10.93 -7.74
CA SER A 23 23.57 -11.64 -6.52
C SER A 23 22.48 -12.65 -6.08
N SER A 24 22.70 -13.37 -4.99
CA SER A 24 21.66 -14.22 -4.39
C SER A 24 20.45 -13.43 -3.88
N SER A 25 20.65 -12.16 -3.51
CA SER A 25 19.59 -11.25 -3.03
C SER A 25 19.09 -10.28 -4.10
N HIS A 26 19.64 -10.31 -5.32
CA HIS A 26 19.24 -9.40 -6.39
C HIS A 26 19.25 -10.13 -7.74
N ILE A 27 18.05 -10.47 -8.21
CA ILE A 27 17.84 -11.14 -9.50
C ILE A 27 17.76 -10.09 -10.60
N VAL A 28 18.54 -10.25 -11.66
CA VAL A 28 18.58 -9.33 -12.80
C VAL A 28 18.23 -10.11 -14.07
N LEU A 29 17.17 -9.70 -14.76
CA LEU A 29 16.62 -10.40 -15.94
C LEU A 29 17.22 -9.91 -17.26
N PHE A 30 18.27 -9.11 -17.22
CA PHE A 30 18.99 -8.60 -18.37
C PHE A 30 20.50 -8.64 -18.13
N LYS A 31 21.28 -8.62 -19.21
CA LYS A 31 22.74 -8.73 -19.16
C LYS A 31 23.37 -7.45 -18.61
N LEU A 32 24.29 -7.62 -17.66
CA LEU A 32 25.16 -6.56 -17.14
C LEU A 32 26.61 -6.76 -17.64
N PRO A 33 27.41 -5.68 -17.79
CA PRO A 33 26.98 -4.29 -17.78
C PRO A 33 26.11 -3.96 -19.01
N ILE A 34 25.32 -2.89 -18.93
CA ILE A 34 24.52 -2.40 -20.06
C ILE A 34 25.49 -1.76 -21.07
N LYS A 35 25.83 -2.47 -22.15
CA LYS A 35 26.85 -2.03 -23.13
C LYS A 35 26.29 -1.23 -24.31
N ASN A 36 25.01 -1.44 -24.64
CA ASN A 36 24.32 -0.83 -25.79
C ASN A 36 23.00 -0.21 -25.35
N ASP A 37 22.35 0.55 -26.24
CA ASP A 37 21.00 1.10 -26.03
C ASP A 37 19.90 0.04 -25.89
N VAL A 38 20.23 -1.26 -26.00
CA VAL A 38 19.29 -2.38 -25.94
C VAL A 38 19.59 -3.27 -24.72
N LEU A 39 18.58 -3.49 -23.89
CA LEU A 39 18.63 -4.44 -22.78
C LEU A 39 18.47 -5.88 -23.29
N VAL A 40 19.54 -6.66 -23.20
CA VAL A 40 19.55 -8.06 -23.65
C VAL A 40 19.02 -8.96 -22.53
N PRO A 41 17.97 -9.79 -22.76
CA PRO A 41 17.45 -10.71 -21.75
C PRO A 41 18.51 -11.68 -21.21
N TYR A 42 18.43 -12.00 -19.92
CA TYR A 42 19.33 -12.91 -19.21
C TYR A 42 18.53 -13.87 -18.30
N PRO A 43 18.95 -15.12 -18.07
CA PRO A 43 20.17 -15.81 -18.54
C PRO A 43 20.25 -15.99 -20.07
N GLU A 44 21.46 -16.19 -20.59
CA GLU A 44 21.68 -16.40 -22.04
C GLU A 44 20.96 -17.66 -22.52
N VAL A 45 21.12 -18.76 -21.77
CA VAL A 45 20.39 -20.02 -21.96
C VAL A 45 19.11 -19.99 -21.14
N LYS A 46 17.98 -20.33 -21.78
CA LYS A 46 16.68 -20.37 -21.13
C LYS A 46 16.63 -21.45 -20.05
N VAL A 47 16.15 -21.09 -18.86
CA VAL A 47 15.95 -21.99 -17.72
C VAL A 47 14.52 -21.87 -17.22
N ASP A 48 13.74 -22.94 -17.42
CA ASP A 48 12.41 -23.04 -16.83
C ASP A 48 12.49 -23.32 -15.32
N LYS A 49 11.60 -22.68 -14.54
CA LYS A 49 11.47 -22.91 -13.10
C LYS A 49 9.99 -23.11 -12.77
N TRP A 50 9.64 -24.35 -12.42
CA TRP A 50 8.30 -24.71 -12.00
C TRP A 50 8.35 -25.33 -10.59
N ASP A 51 8.48 -24.48 -9.58
CA ASP A 51 8.61 -24.89 -8.18
C ASP A 51 7.75 -24.01 -7.25
N ALA A 52 7.99 -24.07 -5.93
CA ALA A 52 7.28 -23.28 -4.92
C ALA A 52 7.95 -21.92 -4.61
N ASN A 53 9.09 -21.63 -5.23
CA ASN A 53 9.91 -20.44 -5.00
C ASN A 53 9.88 -19.48 -6.19
N HIS A 54 9.40 -19.90 -7.35
CA HIS A 54 9.32 -19.08 -8.56
C HIS A 54 7.89 -18.96 -9.11
N VAL A 55 7.66 -17.86 -9.82
CA VAL A 55 6.45 -17.64 -10.61
C VAL A 55 6.31 -18.77 -11.63
N ARG A 56 5.15 -19.42 -11.59
CA ARG A 56 4.75 -20.44 -12.58
C ARG A 56 4.40 -19.76 -13.90
N MET A 57 5.36 -19.76 -14.83
CA MET A 57 5.24 -19.07 -16.10
C MET A 57 4.22 -19.75 -17.03
N PRO A 58 3.41 -19.00 -17.80
CA PRO A 58 2.38 -19.58 -18.66
C PRO A 58 2.96 -20.42 -19.79
N HIS A 59 4.18 -20.11 -20.22
CA HIS A 59 4.92 -20.80 -21.27
C HIS A 59 5.75 -22.00 -20.79
N SER A 60 5.73 -22.33 -19.50
CA SER A 60 6.43 -23.51 -18.99
C SER A 60 5.83 -24.78 -19.58
N PRO A 61 6.63 -25.77 -19.98
CA PRO A 61 6.13 -27.09 -20.37
C PRO A 61 5.29 -27.79 -19.28
N GLN A 62 5.50 -27.41 -18.01
CA GLN A 62 4.77 -27.93 -16.84
C GLN A 62 3.41 -27.24 -16.62
N SER A 63 3.11 -26.18 -17.38
CA SER A 63 1.79 -25.55 -17.43
C SER A 63 0.85 -26.44 -18.22
N LEU A 64 0.32 -27.48 -17.57
CA LEU A 64 -0.54 -28.48 -18.21
C LEU A 64 -2.04 -28.12 -18.11
N TYR A 65 -2.82 -28.61 -19.08
CA TYR A 65 -4.25 -28.40 -19.19
C TYR A 65 -4.98 -29.67 -19.64
N PRO A 66 -6.14 -30.00 -19.05
CA PRO A 66 -6.91 -31.18 -19.46
C PRO A 66 -7.59 -30.95 -20.81
N VAL A 67 -7.20 -31.75 -21.81
CA VAL A 67 -7.85 -31.77 -23.13
C VAL A 67 -8.90 -32.89 -23.23
N SER A 68 -8.79 -33.91 -22.38
CA SER A 68 -9.81 -34.92 -22.11
C SER A 68 -9.74 -35.34 -20.63
N GLU A 69 -10.65 -36.21 -20.18
CA GLU A 69 -10.67 -36.70 -18.78
C GLU A 69 -9.36 -37.39 -18.37
N SER A 70 -8.65 -38.02 -19.31
CA SER A 70 -7.44 -38.80 -19.07
C SER A 70 -6.15 -38.20 -19.65
N ARG A 71 -6.24 -37.08 -20.39
CA ARG A 71 -5.09 -36.50 -21.10
C ARG A 71 -4.85 -35.04 -20.71
N LEU A 72 -3.64 -34.79 -20.23
CA LEU A 72 -3.11 -33.45 -20.00
C LEU A 72 -2.14 -33.08 -21.13
N GLU A 73 -2.24 -31.85 -21.63
CA GLU A 73 -1.31 -31.31 -22.61
C GLU A 73 -0.73 -29.98 -22.15
N SER A 74 0.39 -29.58 -22.76
CA SER A 74 0.93 -28.24 -22.54
C SER A 74 -0.11 -27.19 -22.91
N ARG A 75 -0.40 -26.31 -21.97
CA ARG A 75 -1.39 -25.24 -22.11
C ARG A 75 -0.92 -24.15 -23.06
N TRP A 76 0.39 -23.99 -23.19
CA TRP A 76 0.95 -22.87 -23.95
C TRP A 76 0.68 -22.95 -25.46
N PRO A 77 0.83 -24.09 -26.16
CA PRO A 77 0.33 -24.26 -27.53
C PRO A 77 -1.14 -23.89 -27.71
N LEU A 78 -2.02 -24.25 -26.76
CA LEU A 78 -3.43 -23.88 -26.77
C LEU A 78 -3.61 -22.35 -26.68
N ILE A 79 -2.89 -21.70 -25.76
CA ILE A 79 -2.88 -20.23 -25.64
C ILE A 79 -2.41 -19.58 -26.95
N LYS A 80 -1.31 -20.06 -27.54
CA LYS A 80 -0.79 -19.54 -28.81
C LYS A 80 -1.79 -19.69 -29.95
N ALA A 81 -2.43 -20.85 -30.07
CA ALA A 81 -3.43 -21.10 -31.09
C ALA A 81 -4.65 -20.17 -30.93
N ALA A 82 -5.15 -20.01 -29.71
CA ALA A 82 -6.30 -19.14 -29.43
C ALA A 82 -6.01 -17.66 -29.71
N LEU A 83 -4.82 -17.17 -29.32
CA LEU A 83 -4.46 -15.76 -29.48
C LEU A 83 -4.04 -15.37 -30.91
N LYS A 84 -3.68 -16.34 -31.75
CA LYS A 84 -3.35 -16.14 -33.18
C LYS A 84 -4.57 -16.12 -34.09
N GLN A 85 -5.77 -16.37 -33.56
CA GLN A 85 -7.01 -16.20 -34.31
C GLN A 85 -7.24 -14.71 -34.61
N ASP A 86 -8.00 -14.42 -35.66
CA ASP A 86 -8.42 -13.05 -35.98
C ASP A 86 -9.50 -12.60 -34.98
N ILE A 87 -9.05 -11.99 -33.87
CA ILE A 87 -9.93 -11.49 -32.80
C ILE A 87 -10.23 -10.02 -33.07
N SER A 88 -11.46 -9.76 -33.48
CA SER A 88 -11.96 -8.45 -33.90
C SER A 88 -12.97 -7.83 -32.92
N SER A 89 -13.40 -8.59 -31.90
CA SER A 89 -14.41 -8.16 -30.94
C SER A 89 -14.11 -8.59 -29.50
N SER A 90 -14.73 -7.91 -28.53
CA SER A 90 -14.60 -8.28 -27.11
C SER A 90 -15.20 -9.65 -26.79
N LYS A 91 -16.13 -10.13 -27.62
CA LYS A 91 -16.76 -11.46 -27.51
C LYS A 91 -15.84 -12.57 -28.03
N GLU A 92 -15.14 -12.33 -29.13
CA GLU A 92 -14.08 -13.22 -29.61
C GLU A 92 -12.91 -13.27 -28.62
N LEU A 93 -12.55 -12.15 -28.00
CA LEU A 93 -11.52 -12.11 -26.96
C LEU A 93 -11.93 -12.94 -25.72
N GLU A 94 -13.18 -12.80 -25.26
CA GLU A 94 -13.75 -13.64 -24.20
C GLU A 94 -13.66 -15.14 -24.57
N ALA A 95 -14.10 -15.51 -25.77
CA ALA A 95 -14.06 -16.88 -26.26
C ALA A 95 -12.63 -17.43 -26.30
N ALA A 96 -11.67 -16.64 -26.78
CA ALA A 96 -10.26 -16.98 -26.80
C ALA A 96 -9.74 -17.22 -25.37
N ILE A 97 -10.01 -16.32 -24.42
CA ILE A 97 -9.57 -16.48 -23.02
C ILE A 97 -10.18 -17.74 -22.37
N PHE A 98 -11.45 -18.04 -22.66
CA PHE A 98 -12.11 -19.23 -22.13
C PHE A 98 -11.59 -20.54 -22.72
N SER A 99 -11.11 -20.56 -23.97
CA SER A 99 -10.56 -21.77 -24.59
C SER A 99 -9.43 -22.41 -23.76
N TYR A 100 -8.58 -21.59 -23.13
CA TYR A 100 -7.51 -22.03 -22.24
C TYR A 100 -7.81 -21.83 -20.75
N ASN A 101 -9.02 -21.40 -20.37
CA ASN A 101 -9.51 -21.27 -18.99
C ASN A 101 -10.88 -21.96 -18.78
N SER A 102 -11.14 -23.12 -19.39
CA SER A 102 -12.46 -23.75 -19.45
C SER A 102 -13.10 -24.01 -18.09
N ARG A 103 -12.32 -24.40 -17.07
CA ARG A 103 -12.83 -24.58 -15.70
C ARG A 103 -13.37 -23.29 -15.07
N SER A 104 -12.97 -22.14 -15.59
CA SER A 104 -13.38 -20.81 -15.14
C SER A 104 -14.47 -20.18 -16.02
N SER A 105 -14.77 -20.74 -17.20
CA SER A 105 -15.77 -20.17 -18.12
C SER A 105 -17.18 -20.13 -17.55
N GLN A 106 -17.50 -21.01 -16.60
CA GLN A 106 -18.77 -21.01 -15.89
C GLN A 106 -18.84 -19.99 -14.73
N LYS A 107 -17.72 -19.34 -14.36
CA LYS A 107 -17.63 -18.48 -13.17
C LYS A 107 -17.27 -17.03 -13.44
N TRP A 108 -16.66 -16.75 -14.59
CA TRP A 108 -16.23 -15.39 -14.94
C TRP A 108 -17.26 -14.70 -15.83
N SER A 109 -17.38 -13.39 -15.63
CA SER A 109 -18.12 -12.50 -16.53
C SER A 109 -17.14 -11.54 -17.18
N PHE A 110 -17.45 -11.11 -18.39
CA PHE A 110 -16.71 -10.09 -19.13
C PHE A 110 -17.54 -8.82 -19.33
N ASP A 111 -18.57 -8.63 -18.52
CA ASP A 111 -19.53 -7.53 -18.61
C ASP A 111 -18.88 -6.14 -18.69
N ALA A 112 -17.91 -5.86 -17.83
CA ALA A 112 -17.19 -4.60 -17.83
C ALA A 112 -16.39 -4.42 -19.14
N LEU A 113 -15.79 -5.49 -19.65
CA LEU A 113 -15.03 -5.46 -20.91
C LEU A 113 -15.94 -5.26 -22.13
N HIS A 114 -17.06 -5.96 -22.20
CA HIS A 114 -18.01 -5.79 -23.29
C HIS A 114 -18.62 -4.40 -23.28
N GLN A 115 -19.02 -3.92 -22.10
CA GLN A 115 -19.54 -2.56 -21.96
C GLN A 115 -18.49 -1.53 -22.38
N PHE A 116 -17.23 -1.76 -22.04
CA PHE A 116 -16.15 -0.85 -22.40
C PHE A 116 -16.06 -0.64 -23.91
N PHE A 117 -16.00 -1.73 -24.68
CA PHE A 117 -15.89 -1.65 -26.14
C PHE A 117 -17.19 -1.29 -26.86
N SER A 118 -18.36 -1.55 -26.25
CA SER A 118 -19.66 -1.28 -26.88
C SER A 118 -20.29 0.05 -26.50
N LYS A 119 -19.97 0.61 -25.33
CA LYS A 119 -20.64 1.81 -24.79
C LYS A 119 -19.69 2.88 -24.26
N THR A 120 -18.44 2.55 -23.91
CA THR A 120 -17.50 3.53 -23.33
C THR A 120 -16.54 4.10 -24.35
N LEU A 121 -15.97 3.26 -25.23
CA LEU A 121 -15.16 3.70 -26.34
C LEU A 121 -16.03 4.07 -27.54
N ASP A 122 -15.57 5.08 -28.28
CA ASP A 122 -16.19 5.38 -29.56
C ASP A 122 -15.94 4.23 -30.55
N PRO A 123 -16.85 3.96 -31.51
CA PRO A 123 -16.71 2.83 -32.44
C PRO A 123 -15.38 2.82 -33.22
N GLY A 124 -14.86 4.01 -33.56
CA GLY A 124 -13.56 4.16 -34.20
C GLY A 124 -12.38 3.74 -33.31
N GLU A 125 -12.44 4.07 -32.01
CA GLU A 125 -11.43 3.66 -31.02
C GLU A 125 -11.47 2.15 -30.76
N THR A 126 -12.68 1.57 -30.69
CA THR A 126 -12.85 0.11 -30.60
C THR A 126 -12.24 -0.60 -31.80
N LYS A 127 -12.51 -0.12 -33.02
CA LYS A 127 -11.91 -0.66 -34.24
C LYS A 127 -10.38 -0.51 -34.24
N TYR A 128 -9.86 0.64 -33.79
CA TYR A 128 -8.43 0.87 -33.66
C TYR A 128 -7.77 -0.09 -32.65
N PHE A 129 -8.43 -0.34 -31.52
CA PHE A 129 -7.95 -1.28 -30.52
C PHE A 129 -7.76 -2.67 -31.12
N PHE A 130 -8.81 -3.28 -31.68
CA PHE A 130 -8.71 -4.65 -32.21
C PHE A 130 -7.80 -4.76 -33.45
N ARG A 131 -7.72 -3.71 -34.29
CA ARG A 131 -6.85 -3.72 -35.47
C ARG A 131 -5.38 -3.48 -35.16
N THR A 132 -5.07 -2.70 -34.11
CA THR A 132 -3.71 -2.17 -33.89
C THR A 132 -3.16 -2.51 -32.52
N VAL A 133 -3.90 -2.20 -31.46
CA VAL A 133 -3.39 -2.34 -30.08
C VAL A 133 -3.41 -3.79 -29.63
N PHE A 134 -4.51 -4.51 -29.88
CA PHE A 134 -4.67 -5.91 -29.46
C PHE A 134 -3.65 -6.85 -30.09
N PRO A 135 -3.35 -6.81 -31.41
CA PRO A 135 -2.26 -7.59 -31.99
C PRO A 135 -0.92 -7.31 -31.33
N GLY A 136 -0.66 -6.05 -30.96
CA GLY A 136 0.54 -5.67 -30.20
C GLY A 136 0.59 -6.21 -28.77
N ILE A 137 -0.56 -6.36 -28.10
CA ILE A 137 -0.67 -7.04 -26.81
C ILE A 137 -0.37 -8.55 -26.98
N VAL A 138 -0.90 -9.18 -28.03
CA VAL A 138 -0.61 -10.58 -28.33
C VAL A 138 0.87 -10.79 -28.61
N GLU A 139 1.48 -9.94 -29.44
CA GLU A 139 2.93 -9.99 -29.73
C GLU A 139 3.76 -9.89 -28.44
N LEU A 140 3.47 -8.89 -27.60
CA LEU A 140 4.09 -8.76 -26.26
C LEU A 140 3.91 -10.03 -25.44
N ALA A 141 2.70 -10.59 -25.40
CA ALA A 141 2.43 -11.76 -24.58
C ALA A 141 3.21 -12.99 -25.06
N LEU A 142 3.36 -13.18 -26.36
CA LEU A 142 4.10 -14.29 -26.96
C LEU A 142 5.62 -14.13 -26.82
N ASP A 143 6.14 -12.89 -26.81
CA ASP A 143 7.54 -12.59 -26.58
C ASP A 143 8.07 -13.03 -25.20
N ILE A 144 7.17 -13.42 -24.28
CA ILE A 144 7.54 -14.02 -23.00
C ILE A 144 8.48 -15.22 -23.15
N GLU A 145 8.38 -15.98 -24.24
CA GLU A 145 9.25 -17.13 -24.52
C GLU A 145 10.72 -16.72 -24.66
N ASN A 146 10.97 -15.54 -25.23
CA ASN A 146 12.28 -15.04 -25.64
C ASN A 146 12.86 -14.01 -24.67
N LYS A 147 11.98 -13.25 -24.01
CA LYS A 147 12.35 -12.09 -23.18
C LYS A 147 12.37 -12.41 -21.70
N ILE A 148 11.65 -13.44 -21.23
CA ILE A 148 11.75 -13.94 -19.85
C ILE A 148 12.43 -15.31 -19.88
N ARG A 149 13.77 -15.29 -19.81
CA ARG A 149 14.60 -16.49 -20.00
C ARG A 149 14.91 -17.26 -18.72
N GLY A 150 14.67 -16.67 -17.55
CA GLY A 150 14.90 -17.30 -16.25
C GLY A 150 13.66 -17.28 -15.37
N GLY A 151 13.71 -18.01 -14.26
CA GLY A 151 12.65 -17.97 -13.25
C GLY A 151 12.61 -16.62 -12.54
N ILE A 152 11.41 -16.09 -12.34
CA ILE A 152 11.16 -14.92 -11.48
C ILE A 152 10.88 -15.46 -10.07
N PRO A 153 11.72 -15.19 -9.06
CA PRO A 153 11.46 -15.68 -7.72
C PRO A 153 10.26 -14.96 -7.11
N PHE A 154 9.59 -15.61 -6.16
CA PHE A 154 8.68 -14.93 -5.26
C PHE A 154 9.46 -14.12 -4.24
N LEU A 155 9.06 -12.86 -4.04
CA LEU A 155 9.50 -12.02 -2.93
C LEU A 155 8.70 -12.40 -1.68
N LYS A 156 9.18 -13.42 -0.96
CA LYS A 156 8.51 -13.99 0.21
C LYS A 156 8.73 -13.17 1.48
N LYS A 157 7.86 -13.37 2.47
CA LYS A 157 7.97 -12.77 3.81
C LYS A 157 9.32 -13.03 4.46
N GLY A 158 9.81 -12.03 5.20
CA GLY A 158 11.08 -12.04 5.92
C GLY A 158 12.32 -11.85 5.03
N MET A 159 12.16 -11.74 3.71
CA MET A 159 13.29 -11.59 2.78
C MET A 159 13.64 -10.13 2.53
N ASN A 160 14.94 -9.87 2.37
CA ASN A 160 15.45 -8.66 1.72
C ASN A 160 15.98 -9.07 0.34
N GLN A 161 15.14 -8.89 -0.70
CA GLN A 161 15.45 -9.35 -2.05
C GLN A 161 14.92 -8.37 -3.10
N SER A 162 15.68 -8.22 -4.17
CA SER A 162 15.37 -7.36 -5.30
C SER A 162 15.24 -8.15 -6.61
N ILE A 163 14.37 -7.66 -7.50
CA ILE A 163 14.23 -8.13 -8.89
C ILE A 163 14.35 -6.90 -9.79
N SER A 164 15.32 -6.89 -10.70
CA SER A 164 15.44 -5.88 -11.76
C SER A 164 15.12 -6.49 -13.12
N LEU A 165 14.20 -5.85 -13.83
CA LEU A 165 13.77 -6.22 -15.17
C LEU A 165 13.58 -4.98 -16.04
N SER A 166 13.60 -5.13 -17.36
CA SER A 166 13.33 -4.00 -18.26
C SER A 166 11.84 -3.63 -18.24
N GLN A 167 11.53 -2.38 -18.55
CA GLN A 167 10.14 -1.94 -18.76
C GLN A 167 9.44 -2.77 -19.86
N GLU A 168 10.18 -3.21 -20.89
CA GLU A 168 9.67 -4.12 -21.92
C GLU A 168 9.27 -5.48 -21.30
N GLN A 169 10.11 -6.06 -20.44
CA GLN A 169 9.77 -7.28 -19.71
C GLN A 169 8.54 -7.08 -18.81
N ALA A 170 8.38 -5.91 -18.17
CA ALA A 170 7.17 -5.58 -17.41
C ALA A 170 5.91 -5.57 -18.30
N ALA A 171 5.99 -4.96 -19.49
CA ALA A 171 4.90 -4.92 -20.46
C ALA A 171 4.49 -6.33 -20.93
N ILE A 172 5.46 -7.21 -21.16
CA ILE A 172 5.24 -8.62 -21.53
C ILE A 172 4.52 -9.37 -20.40
N LEU A 173 4.94 -9.16 -19.15
CA LEU A 173 4.31 -9.78 -17.98
C LEU A 173 2.86 -9.29 -17.80
N LEU A 174 2.60 -7.99 -18.04
CA LEU A 174 1.26 -7.42 -17.98
C LEU A 174 0.37 -7.83 -19.15
N ALA A 175 0.91 -7.97 -20.36
CA ALA A 175 0.16 -8.49 -21.50
C ALA A 175 -0.36 -9.91 -21.22
N ASN A 176 0.48 -10.76 -20.61
CA ASN A 176 0.08 -12.09 -20.15
C ASN A 176 -0.98 -12.04 -19.03
N ALA A 177 -0.94 -11.02 -18.16
CA ALA A 177 -1.94 -10.80 -17.11
C ALA A 177 -3.30 -10.34 -17.68
N PHE A 178 -3.27 -9.42 -18.66
CA PHE A 178 -4.44 -8.96 -19.40
C PHE A 178 -5.14 -10.15 -20.09
N LEU A 179 -4.37 -10.97 -20.79
CA LEU A 179 -4.88 -12.18 -21.45
C LEU A 179 -5.14 -13.35 -20.49
N CYS A 180 -5.05 -13.15 -19.17
CA CYS A 180 -5.40 -14.14 -18.16
C CYS A 180 -4.67 -15.50 -18.31
N THR A 181 -3.40 -15.46 -18.70
CA THR A 181 -2.62 -16.68 -19.04
C THR A 181 -2.00 -17.35 -17.81
N TYR A 182 -1.73 -16.61 -16.73
CA TYR A 182 -0.99 -17.14 -15.58
C TYR A 182 -1.73 -18.32 -14.92
N PRO A 183 -1.14 -19.52 -14.88
CA PRO A 183 -1.75 -20.70 -14.27
C PRO A 183 -1.75 -20.59 -12.74
N ARG A 184 -2.71 -21.28 -12.08
CA ARG A 184 -2.79 -21.38 -10.62
C ARG A 184 -2.89 -20.03 -9.89
N ARG A 185 -3.42 -19.00 -10.55
CA ARG A 185 -3.69 -17.65 -10.00
C ARG A 185 -5.18 -17.29 -9.94
N ASN A 186 -6.05 -18.27 -10.20
CA ASN A 186 -7.48 -18.06 -10.44
C ASN A 186 -8.40 -18.70 -9.38
N SER A 187 -7.88 -19.56 -8.51
CA SER A 187 -8.65 -20.21 -7.44
C SER A 187 -8.44 -19.48 -6.12
N ALA A 188 -9.53 -19.20 -5.40
CA ALA A 188 -9.46 -18.59 -4.06
C ALA A 188 -8.71 -19.46 -3.03
N SER A 189 -8.65 -20.78 -3.23
CA SER A 189 -7.94 -21.72 -2.36
C SER A 189 -6.43 -21.85 -2.67
N GLN A 190 -5.96 -21.34 -3.81
CA GLN A 190 -4.56 -21.45 -4.22
C GLN A 190 -3.89 -20.08 -4.18
N ASN A 191 -2.79 -19.97 -3.42
CA ASN A 191 -1.97 -18.76 -3.29
C ASN A 191 -2.68 -17.57 -2.59
N MET A 192 -3.41 -17.81 -1.50
CA MET A 192 -4.00 -16.75 -0.67
C MET A 192 -2.99 -15.73 -0.16
N GLN A 193 -1.70 -16.08 -0.15
CA GLN A 193 -0.59 -15.22 0.26
C GLN A 193 -0.22 -14.16 -0.80
N TYR A 194 -0.68 -14.28 -2.05
CA TYR A 194 -0.32 -13.38 -3.15
C TYR A 194 -1.57 -12.66 -3.70
N PRO A 195 -1.45 -11.40 -4.14
CA PRO A 195 -2.54 -10.70 -4.82
C PRO A 195 -2.94 -11.38 -6.14
N SER A 196 -4.14 -11.09 -6.63
CA SER A 196 -4.56 -11.56 -7.97
C SER A 196 -3.81 -10.79 -9.07
N ILE A 197 -3.35 -11.48 -10.12
CA ILE A 197 -2.64 -10.86 -11.25
C ILE A 197 -3.44 -10.88 -12.56
N ASN A 198 -4.23 -11.91 -12.82
CA ASN A 198 -5.04 -11.99 -14.04
C ASN A 198 -6.18 -10.95 -14.03
N PHE A 199 -6.46 -10.37 -15.19
CA PHE A 199 -7.41 -9.25 -15.33
C PHE A 199 -8.88 -9.67 -15.31
N ASN A 200 -9.18 -10.98 -15.26
CA ASN A 200 -10.54 -11.50 -15.21
C ASN A 200 -11.40 -10.83 -14.11
N ARG A 201 -10.81 -10.50 -12.96
CA ARG A 201 -11.50 -9.79 -11.87
C ARG A 201 -11.94 -8.38 -12.27
N LEU A 202 -11.16 -7.68 -13.10
CA LEU A 202 -11.50 -6.35 -13.60
C LEU A 202 -12.63 -6.45 -14.64
N TYR A 203 -12.58 -7.47 -15.50
CA TYR A 203 -13.57 -7.71 -16.56
C TYR A 203 -14.97 -8.03 -16.04
N GLN A 204 -15.08 -8.55 -14.81
CA GLN A 204 -16.35 -8.89 -14.14
C GLN A 204 -16.85 -7.83 -13.14
N CYS A 205 -16.23 -6.64 -13.09
CA CYS A 205 -16.61 -5.60 -12.13
C CYS A 205 -17.84 -4.77 -12.56
N GLY A 206 -18.56 -5.20 -13.60
CA GLY A 206 -19.75 -4.51 -14.08
C GLY A 206 -19.47 -3.10 -14.62
N SER A 207 -20.53 -2.33 -14.67
CA SER A 207 -20.65 -1.08 -15.40
C SER A 207 -20.20 0.17 -14.65
N LEU A 208 -19.43 0.02 -13.57
CA LEU A 208 -18.95 1.15 -12.77
C LEU A 208 -18.09 2.10 -13.61
N VAL A 209 -18.37 3.41 -13.54
CA VAL A 209 -17.63 4.43 -14.30
C VAL A 209 -16.13 4.32 -14.02
N SER A 210 -15.73 4.25 -12.75
CA SER A 210 -14.31 4.11 -12.38
C SER A 210 -13.64 2.92 -13.07
N VAL A 211 -14.28 1.74 -13.12
CA VAL A 211 -13.77 0.54 -13.81
C VAL A 211 -13.58 0.77 -15.31
N GLN A 212 -14.53 1.45 -15.95
CA GLN A 212 -14.42 1.79 -17.37
C GLN A 212 -13.24 2.74 -17.64
N GLN A 213 -12.97 3.67 -16.70
CA GLN A 213 -11.82 4.57 -16.77
C GLN A 213 -10.50 3.84 -16.50
N LYS A 214 -10.48 2.81 -15.64
CA LYS A 214 -9.31 1.94 -15.47
C LYS A 214 -8.91 1.24 -16.76
N LEU A 215 -9.90 0.73 -17.51
CA LEU A 215 -9.65 0.08 -18.80
C LEU A 215 -9.01 1.06 -19.80
N LYS A 216 -9.38 2.34 -19.79
CA LYS A 216 -8.68 3.38 -20.56
C LYS A 216 -7.21 3.52 -20.17
N CYS A 217 -6.88 3.51 -18.87
CA CYS A 217 -5.50 3.57 -18.38
C CYS A 217 -4.64 2.42 -18.92
N PHE A 218 -5.14 1.18 -18.83
CA PHE A 218 -4.42 -0.01 -19.30
C PHE A 218 -4.28 -0.04 -20.83
N ILE A 219 -5.31 0.36 -21.57
CA ILE A 219 -5.24 0.42 -23.03
C ILE A 219 -4.27 1.51 -23.49
N ASN A 220 -4.25 2.67 -22.83
CA ASN A 220 -3.27 3.70 -23.13
C ASN A 220 -1.84 3.20 -22.87
N TYR A 221 -1.60 2.48 -21.77
CA TYR A 221 -0.32 1.84 -21.48
C TYR A 221 0.10 0.89 -22.61
N PHE A 222 -0.74 -0.09 -22.96
CA PHE A 222 -0.43 -1.04 -24.03
C PHE A 222 -0.22 -0.35 -25.39
N ARG A 223 -1.03 0.66 -25.72
CA ARG A 223 -0.85 1.49 -26.91
C ARG A 223 0.53 2.15 -26.94
N ARG A 224 0.99 2.71 -25.80
CA ARG A 224 2.29 3.37 -25.71
C ARG A 224 3.46 2.40 -25.85
N VAL A 225 3.47 1.32 -25.06
CA VAL A 225 4.59 0.36 -25.05
C VAL A 225 4.65 -0.49 -26.32
N TYR A 226 3.54 -0.62 -27.04
CA TYR A 226 3.53 -1.20 -28.39
C TYR A 226 4.08 -0.22 -29.43
N LYS A 227 3.60 1.03 -29.45
CA LYS A 227 4.07 2.04 -30.41
C LYS A 227 5.57 2.33 -30.27
N LYS A 228 6.09 2.33 -29.03
CA LYS A 228 7.52 2.51 -28.75
C LYS A 228 7.90 1.64 -27.55
N ARG A 229 8.67 0.58 -27.81
CA ARG A 229 9.17 -0.34 -26.77
C ARG A 229 10.01 0.44 -25.75
N PRO A 230 9.64 0.44 -24.46
CA PRO A 230 10.38 1.17 -23.44
C PRO A 230 11.72 0.46 -23.15
N GLN A 231 12.75 1.25 -22.87
CA GLN A 231 14.13 0.76 -22.72
C GLN A 231 14.71 0.98 -21.32
N GLY A 232 13.91 1.49 -20.38
CA GLY A 232 14.33 1.67 -18.99
C GLY A 232 14.29 0.37 -18.20
N VAL A 233 14.76 0.47 -16.97
CA VAL A 233 14.80 -0.62 -15.99
C VAL A 233 13.89 -0.27 -14.81
N ILE A 234 13.24 -1.29 -14.25
CA ILE A 234 12.50 -1.20 -13.00
C ILE A 234 13.12 -2.17 -12.00
N THR A 235 13.29 -1.72 -10.76
CA THR A 235 13.75 -2.56 -9.64
C THR A 235 12.66 -2.66 -8.59
N PHE A 236 12.26 -3.88 -8.26
CA PHE A 236 11.30 -4.20 -7.21
C PHE A 236 12.07 -4.78 -6.03
N THR A 237 12.00 -4.16 -4.87
CA THR A 237 12.74 -4.56 -3.67
C THR A 237 11.77 -4.81 -2.52
N ARG A 238 11.67 -6.06 -2.07
CA ARG A 238 11.06 -6.34 -0.76
C ARG A 238 12.09 -6.04 0.31
N ARG A 239 11.70 -5.22 1.27
CA ARG A 239 12.53 -4.81 2.41
C ARG A 239 11.89 -5.30 3.69
N CYS A 240 12.70 -5.91 4.56
CA CYS A 240 12.31 -6.37 5.88
C CYS A 240 13.32 -5.85 6.90
N VAL A 241 12.87 -5.09 7.90
CA VAL A 241 13.71 -4.65 9.02
C VAL A 241 13.49 -5.61 10.18
N LYS A 242 14.56 -6.27 10.63
CA LYS A 242 14.50 -7.18 11.78
C LYS A 242 14.14 -6.41 13.05
N SER A 243 13.45 -7.04 13.99
CA SER A 243 12.97 -6.39 15.22
C SER A 243 14.08 -5.74 16.05
N ASN A 244 15.28 -6.32 16.07
CA ASN A 244 16.44 -5.78 16.76
C ASN A 244 17.08 -4.56 16.06
N ASN A 245 16.69 -4.27 14.83
CA ASN A 245 17.13 -3.10 14.06
C ASN A 245 16.04 -2.01 13.99
N LEU A 246 14.88 -2.22 14.60
CA LEU A 246 13.85 -1.20 14.70
C LEU A 246 14.26 -0.16 15.77
N PRO A 247 13.86 1.11 15.62
CA PRO A 247 14.17 2.13 16.61
C PRO A 247 13.53 1.83 17.97
N ILE A 248 14.27 2.10 19.04
CA ILE A 248 13.71 2.18 20.38
C ILE A 248 13.08 3.57 20.52
N TRP A 249 11.81 3.70 20.14
CA TRP A 249 11.14 5.00 20.00
C TRP A 249 11.21 5.86 21.27
N ALA A 250 11.01 5.24 22.44
CA ALA A 250 11.06 5.88 23.75
C ALA A 250 12.41 6.57 24.05
N GLU A 251 13.51 6.05 23.51
CA GLU A 251 14.88 6.53 23.78
C GLU A 251 15.37 7.52 22.70
N SER A 252 14.54 7.87 21.71
CA SER A 252 14.98 8.73 20.61
C SER A 252 15.09 10.20 21.03
N GLU A 253 16.30 10.74 20.99
CA GLU A 253 16.60 12.16 21.22
C GLU A 253 16.40 13.03 19.97
N THR A 254 15.92 12.45 18.87
CA THR A 254 15.80 13.14 17.58
C THR A 254 14.65 14.16 17.63
N GLU A 255 14.87 15.41 17.21
CA GLU A 255 13.79 16.38 16.98
C GLU A 255 13.09 16.17 15.64
N LEU A 256 11.88 16.73 15.48
CA LEU A 256 11.16 16.66 14.21
C LEU A 256 11.93 17.29 13.03
N SER A 257 11.94 16.60 11.89
CA SER A 257 12.55 17.04 10.63
C SER A 257 11.77 18.17 9.95
N LYS A 258 12.32 18.72 8.86
CA LYS A 258 11.67 19.81 8.12
C LYS A 258 10.37 19.33 7.48
N LEU A 259 9.36 20.18 7.51
CA LEU A 259 8.05 19.97 6.91
C LEU A 259 7.75 21.01 5.84
N CYS A 260 7.25 20.55 4.70
CA CYS A 260 6.45 21.32 3.76
C CYS A 260 5.05 20.71 3.79
N ILE A 261 4.02 21.49 4.10
CA ILE A 261 2.63 20.99 4.14
C ILE A 261 1.72 21.81 3.23
N SER A 262 0.94 21.14 2.40
CA SER A 262 0.07 21.78 1.43
C SER A 262 -1.28 21.07 1.35
N GLN A 263 -2.34 21.87 1.22
CA GLN A 263 -3.66 21.39 0.85
C GLN A 263 -3.76 21.08 -0.65
N ASN A 264 -2.99 21.77 -1.47
CA ASN A 264 -2.97 21.57 -2.91
C ASN A 264 -1.84 20.63 -3.30
N GLY A 265 -1.99 20.01 -4.47
CA GLY A 265 -0.97 19.13 -5.05
C GLY A 265 -1.18 17.67 -4.72
N THR A 266 -0.37 16.83 -5.35
CA THR A 266 -0.39 15.37 -5.24
C THR A 266 1.02 14.82 -5.04
N ILE A 267 1.10 13.60 -4.50
CA ILE A 267 2.36 12.91 -4.25
C ILE A 267 3.13 12.70 -5.57
N GLU A 268 2.45 12.26 -6.61
CA GLU A 268 3.03 11.87 -7.90
C GLU A 268 3.34 13.04 -8.84
N GLU A 269 2.88 14.26 -8.55
CA GLU A 269 3.10 15.43 -9.39
C GLU A 269 4.02 16.43 -8.70
N ASP A 270 3.64 16.88 -7.51
CA ASP A 270 4.41 17.88 -6.75
C ASP A 270 5.57 17.24 -5.97
N GLY A 271 5.39 15.99 -5.56
CA GLY A 271 6.42 15.15 -4.93
C GLY A 271 7.31 14.40 -5.92
N ALA A 272 7.20 14.65 -7.23
CA ALA A 272 7.99 13.95 -8.24
C ALA A 272 9.50 14.03 -7.95
N GLY A 273 10.17 12.87 -7.97
CA GLY A 273 11.58 12.73 -7.64
C GLY A 273 11.88 12.57 -6.14
N MET A 274 10.88 12.65 -5.27
CA MET A 274 10.99 12.29 -3.85
C MET A 274 10.68 10.79 -3.65
N LEU A 275 10.73 10.33 -2.39
CA LEU A 275 10.22 9.03 -1.99
C LEU A 275 8.68 9.11 -1.91
N GLU A 276 8.00 8.64 -2.95
CA GLU A 276 6.56 8.71 -3.10
C GLU A 276 5.88 7.58 -2.31
N ILE A 277 5.09 7.93 -1.30
CA ILE A 277 4.44 6.94 -0.45
C ILE A 277 3.15 6.44 -1.10
N ASP A 278 3.08 5.12 -1.29
CA ASP A 278 1.87 4.39 -1.66
C ASP A 278 1.16 3.92 -0.39
N PHE A 279 -0.10 4.35 -0.23
CA PHE A 279 -0.97 4.02 0.91
C PHE A 279 -1.55 2.62 0.73
N ALA A 280 -0.64 1.66 0.80
CA ALA A 280 -0.86 0.33 0.26
C ALA A 280 -1.87 -0.50 1.07
N ASN A 281 -2.43 -1.50 0.42
CA ASN A 281 -2.91 -2.69 1.08
C ASN A 281 -1.74 -3.66 1.31
N LYS A 282 -1.75 -4.44 2.39
CA LYS A 282 -0.73 -5.48 2.59
C LYS A 282 -0.66 -6.48 1.43
N TYR A 283 -1.76 -6.66 0.69
CA TYR A 283 -1.78 -7.26 -0.64
C TYR A 283 -1.60 -6.15 -1.69
N ILE A 284 -0.34 -5.89 -2.03
CA ILE A 284 0.09 -4.78 -2.91
C ILE A 284 -0.81 -4.57 -4.14
N GLY A 285 -1.11 -3.31 -4.43
CA GLY A 285 -2.00 -2.85 -5.49
C GLY A 285 -3.48 -3.02 -5.16
N GLY A 286 -3.82 -3.44 -3.93
CA GLY A 286 -5.18 -3.53 -3.41
C GLY A 286 -6.20 -4.08 -4.42
N GLY A 287 -7.20 -3.25 -4.70
CA GLY A 287 -8.30 -3.49 -5.64
C GLY A 287 -8.05 -3.01 -7.07
N VAL A 288 -6.80 -2.84 -7.53
CA VAL A 288 -6.51 -2.24 -8.84
C VAL A 288 -7.15 -3.04 -9.98
N LEU A 289 -7.06 -4.37 -9.92
CA LEU A 289 -7.73 -5.31 -10.84
C LEU A 289 -9.16 -5.68 -10.40
N GLY A 290 -9.79 -4.82 -9.60
CA GLY A 290 -11.16 -4.96 -9.11
C GLY A 290 -11.86 -3.60 -9.08
N ARG A 291 -12.63 -3.34 -8.01
CA ARG A 291 -13.43 -2.11 -7.86
C ARG A 291 -12.69 -0.93 -7.22
N GLY A 292 -11.58 -1.15 -6.51
CA GLY A 292 -10.88 -0.11 -5.74
C GLY A 292 -10.31 0.99 -6.63
N ALA A 293 -10.53 2.26 -6.32
CA ALA A 293 -10.04 3.39 -7.10
C ALA A 293 -9.60 4.53 -6.19
N VAL A 294 -8.94 4.18 -5.09
CA VAL A 294 -8.37 5.14 -4.12
C VAL A 294 -6.88 5.32 -4.41
N GLN A 295 -6.11 5.93 -3.49
CA GLN A 295 -4.73 6.36 -3.75
C GLN A 295 -3.82 5.26 -4.34
N GLU A 296 -3.77 4.07 -3.72
CA GLU A 296 -2.94 2.94 -4.20
C GLU A 296 -3.34 2.51 -5.61
N GLU A 297 -4.63 2.27 -5.86
CA GLU A 297 -5.06 1.81 -7.18
C GLU A 297 -4.86 2.88 -8.25
N ILE A 298 -5.08 4.16 -7.93
CA ILE A 298 -4.81 5.27 -8.85
C ILE A 298 -3.32 5.31 -9.19
N LYS A 299 -2.42 5.17 -8.21
CA LYS A 299 -0.97 5.11 -8.45
C LYS A 299 -0.61 3.96 -9.39
N PHE A 300 -1.21 2.79 -9.21
CA PHE A 300 -1.01 1.64 -10.09
C PHE A 300 -1.67 1.80 -11.47
N LEU A 301 -2.66 2.68 -11.63
CA LEU A 301 -3.27 2.98 -12.94
C LEU A 301 -2.48 4.03 -13.71
N ILE A 302 -1.90 5.02 -13.03
CA ILE A 302 -1.03 6.01 -13.66
C ILE A 302 0.36 5.44 -13.95
N CYS A 303 0.83 4.47 -13.16
CA CYS A 303 2.08 3.73 -13.37
C CYS A 303 1.81 2.21 -13.48
N PRO A 304 1.24 1.71 -14.60
CA PRO A 304 0.80 0.30 -14.72
C PRO A 304 1.87 -0.76 -14.50
N GLU A 305 3.14 -0.43 -14.68
CA GLU A 305 4.29 -1.30 -14.36
C GLU A 305 4.28 -1.77 -12.90
N LEU A 306 3.70 -1.01 -11.98
CA LEU A 306 3.52 -1.40 -10.58
C LEU A 306 2.63 -2.64 -10.42
N VAL A 307 1.66 -2.87 -11.32
CA VAL A 307 0.78 -4.05 -11.27
C VAL A 307 1.56 -5.36 -11.37
N VAL A 308 2.76 -5.36 -11.97
CA VAL A 308 3.64 -6.53 -12.06
C VAL A 308 4.05 -7.06 -10.69
N THR A 309 4.14 -6.19 -9.67
CA THR A 309 4.47 -6.60 -8.28
C THR A 309 3.53 -7.67 -7.74
N ARG A 310 2.25 -7.64 -8.15
CA ARG A 310 1.22 -8.62 -7.76
C ARG A 310 1.53 -10.03 -8.25
N LEU A 311 2.39 -10.17 -9.26
CA LEU A 311 2.79 -11.47 -9.79
C LEU A 311 3.68 -12.23 -8.82
N PHE A 312 4.57 -11.54 -8.10
CA PHE A 312 5.63 -12.18 -7.32
C PHE A 312 5.77 -11.71 -5.87
N THR A 313 5.05 -10.68 -5.42
CA THR A 313 5.15 -10.18 -4.05
C THR A 313 4.11 -10.83 -3.14
N GLU A 314 4.58 -11.55 -2.12
CA GLU A 314 3.74 -12.07 -1.04
C GLU A 314 3.17 -10.92 -0.20
N CYS A 315 2.05 -11.11 0.51
CA CYS A 315 1.51 -10.07 1.37
C CYS A 315 2.54 -9.58 2.41
N LEU A 316 2.53 -8.30 2.71
CA LEU A 316 3.49 -7.67 3.63
C LEU A 316 3.14 -8.01 5.09
N ASP A 317 4.16 -8.30 5.90
CA ASP A 317 4.11 -8.29 7.35
C ASP A 317 4.44 -6.90 7.93
N ASP A 318 4.20 -6.71 9.22
CA ASP A 318 4.29 -5.41 9.90
C ASP A 318 5.68 -4.74 9.84
N ASN A 319 6.74 -5.52 9.65
CA ASN A 319 8.11 -5.03 9.54
C ASN A 319 8.65 -5.00 8.10
N GLU A 320 7.75 -5.01 7.11
CA GLU A 320 8.09 -5.07 5.69
C GLU A 320 7.52 -3.91 4.87
N ALA A 321 8.21 -3.57 3.78
CA ALA A 321 7.73 -2.65 2.76
C ALA A 321 8.14 -3.16 1.37
N LEU A 322 7.44 -2.69 0.34
CA LEU A 322 7.88 -2.88 -1.05
C LEU A 322 8.33 -1.54 -1.64
N ILE A 323 9.52 -1.53 -2.22
CA ILE A 323 10.09 -0.37 -2.90
C ILE A 323 10.17 -0.67 -4.39
N VAL A 324 9.66 0.25 -5.22
CA VAL A 324 9.77 0.18 -6.67
C VAL A 324 10.50 1.41 -7.19
N THR A 325 11.64 1.19 -7.83
CA THR A 325 12.47 2.25 -8.43
C THR A 325 12.41 2.15 -9.95
N GLY A 326 12.10 3.24 -10.63
CA GLY A 326 12.19 3.34 -12.09
C GLY A 326 10.89 3.12 -12.85
N CYS A 327 9.73 3.09 -12.20
CA CYS A 327 8.46 3.00 -12.91
C CYS A 327 8.10 4.32 -13.61
N GLU A 328 7.46 4.22 -14.77
CA GLU A 328 7.01 5.38 -15.55
C GLU A 328 5.53 5.71 -15.30
N ARG A 329 5.21 7.01 -15.31
CA ARG A 329 3.82 7.49 -15.38
C ARG A 329 3.35 7.55 -16.84
N TYR A 330 2.25 6.86 -17.14
CA TYR A 330 1.65 6.77 -18.48
C TYR A 330 0.33 7.54 -18.60
N ASN A 331 -0.38 7.76 -17.49
CA ASN A 331 -1.73 8.32 -17.52
C ASN A 331 -1.86 9.58 -16.67
N LYS A 332 -2.63 10.54 -17.19
CA LYS A 332 -3.23 11.64 -16.43
C LYS A 332 -4.59 11.19 -15.92
N TYR A 333 -5.03 11.76 -14.80
CA TYR A 333 -6.35 11.49 -14.25
C TYR A 333 -6.91 12.73 -13.55
N VAL A 334 -8.21 12.68 -13.28
CA VAL A 334 -8.92 13.57 -12.36
C VAL A 334 -9.87 12.74 -11.50
N GLY A 335 -10.32 13.31 -10.38
CA GLY A 335 -11.26 12.63 -9.47
C GLY A 335 -10.61 11.55 -8.62
N TYR A 336 -11.41 10.92 -7.76
CA TYR A 336 -10.96 9.95 -6.76
C TYR A 336 -12.10 9.01 -6.38
N GLY A 337 -11.81 7.74 -6.08
CA GLY A 337 -12.83 6.75 -5.78
C GLY A 337 -13.80 6.59 -6.95
N ASP A 338 -15.10 6.79 -6.68
CA ASP A 338 -16.14 6.62 -7.69
C ASP A 338 -16.11 7.68 -8.81
N THR A 339 -15.45 8.82 -8.60
CA THR A 339 -15.32 9.91 -9.60
C THR A 339 -14.04 9.81 -10.43
N PHE A 340 -13.19 8.80 -10.18
CA PHE A 340 -11.95 8.59 -10.93
C PHE A 340 -12.20 8.56 -12.44
N THR A 341 -11.48 9.42 -13.16
CA THR A 341 -11.61 9.58 -14.61
C THR A 341 -10.24 9.70 -15.27
N TRP A 342 -10.02 8.93 -16.33
CA TRP A 342 -8.80 9.04 -17.14
C TRP A 342 -8.82 10.36 -17.91
N ALA A 343 -7.79 11.18 -17.71
CA ALA A 343 -7.70 12.55 -18.24
C ALA A 343 -6.71 12.68 -19.41
N GLY A 344 -6.22 11.57 -19.94
CA GLY A 344 -5.37 11.56 -21.11
C GLY A 344 -4.01 10.90 -20.89
N ASN A 345 -3.20 10.97 -21.94
CA ASN A 345 -1.84 10.46 -21.93
C ASN A 345 -0.91 11.35 -21.11
N TYR A 346 0.02 10.74 -20.37
CA TYR A 346 1.15 11.42 -19.75
C TYR A 346 2.44 11.07 -20.50
N VAL A 347 3.28 12.07 -20.73
CA VAL A 347 4.66 11.92 -21.24
C VAL A 347 5.52 12.78 -20.34
N GLU A 348 6.47 12.16 -19.67
CA GLU A 348 7.43 12.88 -18.83
C GLU A 348 8.32 13.76 -19.71
N ASN A 349 8.52 15.01 -19.28
CA ASN A 349 9.42 15.93 -19.96
C ASN A 349 10.81 15.77 -19.35
N ASN A 350 11.81 15.48 -20.18
CA ASN A 350 13.21 15.29 -19.75
C ASN A 350 13.37 14.24 -18.62
N PRO A 351 13.00 12.97 -18.86
CA PRO A 351 13.11 11.92 -17.86
C PRO A 351 14.56 11.77 -17.38
N LYS A 352 14.77 11.91 -16.07
CA LYS A 352 16.07 11.66 -15.44
C LYS A 352 16.25 10.16 -15.21
N LEU A 353 17.35 9.62 -15.72
CA LEU A 353 17.72 8.22 -15.61
C LEU A 353 19.00 8.08 -14.77
N ASP A 354 19.06 7.03 -13.94
CA ASP A 354 20.31 6.64 -13.29
C ASP A 354 21.23 5.84 -14.22
N SER A 355 22.40 5.44 -13.71
CA SER A 355 23.42 4.65 -14.44
C SER A 355 22.94 3.27 -14.92
N PHE A 356 21.80 2.80 -14.42
CA PHE A 356 21.17 1.53 -14.81
C PHE A 356 19.89 1.74 -15.64
N ARG A 357 19.62 2.97 -16.09
CA ARG A 357 18.43 3.36 -16.86
C ARG A 357 17.12 3.24 -16.08
N ARG A 358 17.15 3.34 -14.75
CA ARG A 358 15.93 3.49 -13.94
C ARG A 358 15.52 4.96 -13.95
N LEU A 359 14.23 5.23 -14.14
CA LEU A 359 13.68 6.58 -13.92
C LEU A 359 13.85 7.01 -12.46
N ASN A 360 14.06 8.30 -12.24
CA ASN A 360 14.08 8.89 -10.89
C ASN A 360 12.66 8.99 -10.28
N SER A 361 12.00 7.84 -10.13
CA SER A 361 10.74 7.68 -9.43
C SER A 361 10.88 6.50 -8.48
N ILE A 362 10.60 6.74 -7.20
CA ILE A 362 10.65 5.73 -6.14
C ILE A 362 9.30 5.69 -5.46
N VAL A 363 8.61 4.58 -5.61
CA VAL A 363 7.33 4.31 -4.94
C VAL A 363 7.59 3.38 -3.77
N ILE A 364 7.18 3.77 -2.57
CA ILE A 364 7.32 2.98 -1.35
C ILE A 364 5.93 2.60 -0.84
N ALA A 365 5.59 1.33 -0.96
CA ALA A 365 4.34 0.77 -0.49
C ALA A 365 4.44 0.34 0.97
N ILE A 366 3.67 1.01 1.83
CA ILE A 366 3.50 0.70 3.25
C ILE A 366 2.01 0.63 3.58
N ASP A 367 1.60 -0.47 4.22
CA ASP A 367 0.21 -0.71 4.57
C ASP A 367 -0.11 -0.24 5.99
N ALA A 368 -1.17 0.57 6.15
CA ALA A 368 -1.68 0.98 7.47
C ALA A 368 -2.60 -0.10 8.07
N THR A 369 -2.79 -0.08 9.39
CA THR A 369 -3.81 -0.91 10.04
C THR A 369 -5.20 -0.36 9.73
N HIS A 370 -6.18 -1.26 9.59
CA HIS A 370 -7.57 -0.90 9.26
C HIS A 370 -8.45 -0.93 10.52
N PHE A 371 -8.89 0.24 10.99
CA PHE A 371 -9.54 0.42 12.31
C PHE A 371 -11.08 0.50 12.27
N ASN A 372 -11.75 -0.26 11.38
CA ASN A 372 -13.22 -0.17 11.22
C ASN A 372 -14.04 -0.54 12.47
N ALA A 373 -13.63 -1.55 13.23
CA ALA A 373 -14.44 -2.07 14.34
C ALA A 373 -14.36 -1.17 15.59
N SER A 374 -13.19 -0.59 15.84
CA SER A 374 -12.95 0.29 16.99
C SER A 374 -11.88 1.33 16.66
N PRO A 375 -12.27 2.51 16.14
CA PRO A 375 -11.33 3.57 15.77
C PRO A 375 -10.43 4.02 16.92
N SER A 376 -10.88 3.90 18.18
CA SER A 376 -10.08 4.25 19.35
C SER A 376 -8.86 3.35 19.57
N GLU A 377 -8.84 2.13 19.02
CA GLU A 377 -7.72 1.20 19.20
C GLU A 377 -6.44 1.66 18.53
N GLN A 378 -6.53 2.60 17.59
CA GLN A 378 -5.35 3.14 16.93
C GLN A 378 -4.38 3.84 17.91
N TYR A 379 -4.90 4.35 19.04
CA TYR A 379 -4.09 5.03 20.04
C TYR A 379 -3.44 4.06 21.04
N LYS A 380 -3.76 2.75 20.99
CA LYS A 380 -3.09 1.74 21.84
C LYS A 380 -1.60 1.70 21.51
N LEU A 381 -0.77 1.46 22.53
CA LEU A 381 0.68 1.35 22.38
C LEU A 381 1.12 0.39 21.27
N VAL A 382 0.44 -0.76 21.16
CA VAL A 382 0.70 -1.77 20.11
C VAL A 382 0.48 -1.19 18.72
N ALA A 383 -0.63 -0.46 18.52
CA ALA A 383 -0.94 0.16 17.25
C ALA A 383 0.00 1.32 16.93
N LEU A 384 0.31 2.18 17.91
CA LEU A 384 1.30 3.26 17.77
C LEU A 384 2.66 2.71 17.28
N ASN A 385 3.19 1.71 17.97
CA ASN A 385 4.48 1.10 17.62
C ASN A 385 4.44 0.39 16.27
N ARG A 386 3.35 -0.32 15.95
CA ARG A 386 3.19 -0.99 14.65
C ARG A 386 3.26 0.02 13.51
N GLU A 387 2.52 1.12 13.60
CA GLU A 387 2.45 2.14 12.55
C GLU A 387 3.75 2.94 12.43
N LEU A 388 4.41 3.26 13.56
CA LEU A 388 5.75 3.86 13.57
C LEU A 388 6.79 2.95 12.90
N ASN A 389 6.80 1.66 13.26
CA ASN A 389 7.72 0.68 12.69
C ASN A 389 7.49 0.50 11.18
N LYS A 390 6.23 0.40 10.76
CA LYS A 390 5.86 0.29 9.35
C LYS A 390 6.33 1.51 8.54
N ALA A 391 6.04 2.71 9.03
CA ALA A 391 6.51 3.94 8.40
C ALA A 391 8.05 4.00 8.34
N TYR A 392 8.73 3.64 9.43
CA TYR A 392 10.20 3.59 9.48
C TYR A 392 10.79 2.60 8.48
N VAL A 393 10.21 1.40 8.34
CA VAL A 393 10.67 0.39 7.38
C VAL A 393 10.73 0.96 5.95
N GLY A 394 9.69 1.70 5.56
CA GLY A 394 9.65 2.41 4.28
C GLY A 394 10.59 3.62 4.23
N PHE A 395 10.48 4.53 5.20
CA PHE A 395 11.15 5.84 5.18
C PHE A 395 12.67 5.77 5.36
N SER A 396 13.16 4.71 6.01
CA SER A 396 14.60 4.42 6.15
C SER A 396 15.24 3.86 4.87
N PHE A 397 14.50 3.75 3.77
CA PHE A 397 15.05 3.35 2.47
C PHE A 397 15.92 4.47 1.87
N GLY A 398 17.12 4.10 1.43
CA GLY A 398 18.09 5.02 0.83
C GLY A 398 18.72 6.00 1.81
N SER A 399 19.91 6.50 1.50
CA SER A 399 20.60 7.52 2.30
C SER A 399 20.01 8.92 2.11
N HIS A 400 19.45 9.22 0.93
CA HIS A 400 18.98 10.55 0.53
C HIS A 400 17.50 10.54 0.07
N GLY A 401 17.00 11.72 -0.31
CA GLY A 401 15.61 11.94 -0.68
C GLY A 401 14.74 12.47 0.45
N SER A 402 13.72 13.25 0.09
CA SER A 402 12.63 13.64 0.99
C SER A 402 11.44 12.70 0.79
N ILE A 403 10.49 12.70 1.71
CA ILE A 403 9.27 11.88 1.65
C ILE A 403 8.12 12.72 1.11
N ALA A 404 7.44 12.24 0.07
CA ALA A 404 6.17 12.80 -0.39
C ALA A 404 5.03 11.89 0.06
N THR A 405 4.20 12.37 0.99
CA THR A 405 3.14 11.59 1.65
C THR A 405 1.90 12.45 1.95
N GLY A 406 0.95 11.91 2.70
CA GLY A 406 -0.27 12.59 3.13
C GLY A 406 -1.03 11.75 4.15
N ASN A 407 -2.35 11.74 4.02
CA ASN A 407 -3.30 11.09 4.94
C ASN A 407 -3.29 9.54 4.87
N TRP A 408 -2.11 8.94 5.07
CA TRP A 408 -1.86 7.49 5.06
C TRP A 408 -2.79 6.74 6.03
N GLY A 409 -3.57 5.80 5.51
CA GLY A 409 -4.49 4.99 6.31
C GLY A 409 -5.75 5.71 6.83
N CYS A 410 -5.99 6.97 6.46
CA CYS A 410 -7.06 7.77 7.09
C CYS A 410 -8.43 7.69 6.37
N GLY A 411 -8.44 7.27 5.10
CA GLY A 411 -9.67 7.15 4.30
C GLY A 411 -10.42 5.84 4.56
N ALA A 412 -10.24 4.87 3.66
CA ALA A 412 -10.88 3.57 3.78
C ALA A 412 -10.51 2.82 5.07
N PHE A 413 -9.34 3.12 5.64
CA PHE A 413 -8.78 2.41 6.80
C PHE A 413 -9.05 3.10 8.15
N LYS A 414 -9.75 4.25 8.13
CA LYS A 414 -10.30 4.94 9.33
C LYS A 414 -9.27 5.38 10.38
N GLY A 415 -8.00 5.55 10.00
CA GLY A 415 -7.02 6.24 10.83
C GLY A 415 -7.37 7.71 11.05
N ASP A 416 -6.98 8.26 12.20
CA ASP A 416 -7.03 9.68 12.48
C ASP A 416 -5.85 10.38 11.78
N PRO A 417 -6.11 11.35 10.88
CA PRO A 417 -5.05 12.07 10.17
C PRO A 417 -4.12 12.86 11.09
N ARG A 418 -4.59 13.34 12.25
CA ARG A 418 -3.75 14.06 13.22
C ARG A 418 -2.73 13.12 13.86
N PHE A 419 -3.19 11.98 14.33
CA PHE A 419 -2.32 10.94 14.87
C PHE A 419 -1.34 10.38 13.83
N LYS A 420 -1.84 10.07 12.62
CA LYS A 420 -1.01 9.55 11.52
C LYS A 420 0.02 10.56 11.01
N PHE A 421 -0.27 11.84 11.07
CA PHE A 421 0.72 12.89 10.77
C PHE A 421 1.89 12.85 11.76
N LEU A 422 1.62 12.82 13.07
CA LEU A 422 2.68 12.75 14.10
C LEU A 422 3.53 11.49 13.96
N ILE A 423 2.91 10.33 13.72
CA ILE A 423 3.62 9.07 13.46
C ILE A 423 4.58 9.20 12.28
N GLN A 424 4.11 9.75 11.16
CA GLN A 424 4.92 9.92 9.96
C GLN A 424 6.08 10.90 10.19
N MET A 425 5.84 12.01 10.90
CA MET A 425 6.89 12.96 11.27
C MET A 425 7.95 12.30 12.16
N MET A 426 7.55 11.53 13.17
CA MET A 426 8.49 10.80 14.04
C MET A 426 9.35 9.81 13.24
N ALA A 427 8.73 8.99 12.41
CA ALA A 427 9.44 8.00 11.59
C ALA A 427 10.39 8.65 10.56
N ALA A 428 9.96 9.72 9.91
CA ALA A 428 10.77 10.48 8.96
C ALA A 428 11.98 11.13 9.64
N SER A 429 11.79 11.67 10.85
CA SER A 429 12.84 12.34 11.62
C SER A 429 13.94 11.37 12.02
N VAL A 430 13.57 10.19 12.57
CA VAL A 430 14.53 9.12 12.89
C VAL A 430 15.23 8.60 11.62
N SER A 431 14.55 8.62 10.47
CA SER A 431 15.12 8.27 9.17
C SER A 431 15.95 9.39 8.53
N LYS A 432 16.06 10.56 9.16
CA LYS A 432 16.75 11.76 8.65
C LYS A 432 16.20 12.23 7.29
N LYS A 433 14.88 12.17 7.13
CA LYS A 433 14.16 12.59 5.91
C LYS A 433 13.27 13.79 6.21
N ASN A 434 13.22 14.73 5.27
CA ASN A 434 12.23 15.81 5.30
C ASN A 434 10.89 15.30 4.74
N VAL A 435 9.80 15.97 5.07
CA VAL A 435 8.44 15.54 4.69
C VAL A 435 7.72 16.63 3.89
N ALA A 436 7.33 16.29 2.66
CA ALA A 436 6.28 16.97 1.91
C ALA A 436 4.94 16.26 2.19
N TYR A 437 4.03 16.94 2.88
CA TYR A 437 2.75 16.39 3.31
C TYR A 437 1.58 17.05 2.56
N PHE A 438 0.75 16.24 1.91
CA PHE A 438 -0.42 16.69 1.14
C PHE A 438 -1.72 16.35 1.88
N THR A 439 -2.55 17.36 2.17
CA THR A 439 -3.86 17.17 2.84
C THR A 439 -5.05 17.09 1.87
N PHE A 440 -4.79 17.08 0.56
CA PHE A 440 -5.78 16.78 -0.49
C PHE A 440 -7.06 17.63 -0.46
N GLY A 441 -6.88 18.95 -0.44
CA GLY A 441 -7.94 19.96 -0.44
C GLY A 441 -8.37 20.41 0.96
N ASP A 442 -7.96 19.71 2.01
CA ASP A 442 -8.34 20.03 3.38
C ASP A 442 -7.43 21.12 3.98
N ILE A 443 -7.87 22.37 3.88
CA ILE A 443 -7.18 23.55 4.43
C ILE A 443 -7.17 23.52 5.96
N ALA A 444 -8.29 23.14 6.58
CA ALA A 444 -8.41 23.13 8.03
C ALA A 444 -7.45 22.11 8.65
N LEU A 445 -7.38 20.91 8.06
CA LEU A 445 -6.41 19.91 8.46
C LEU A 445 -4.98 20.41 8.25
N ARG A 446 -4.65 21.04 7.11
CA ARG A 446 -3.31 21.60 6.86
C ARG A 446 -2.89 22.55 7.98
N ASP A 447 -3.76 23.48 8.34
CA ASP A 447 -3.46 24.52 9.33
C ASP A 447 -3.31 23.94 10.74
N ASP A 448 -4.16 22.98 11.09
CA ASP A 448 -4.11 22.29 12.37
C ASP A 448 -2.84 21.44 12.52
N LEU A 449 -2.51 20.63 11.51
CA LEU A 449 -1.28 19.83 11.48
C LEU A 449 -0.02 20.73 11.57
N TYR A 450 0.01 21.85 10.84
CA TYR A 450 1.13 22.78 10.87
C TYR A 450 1.27 23.50 12.21
N THR A 451 0.16 23.89 12.83
CA THR A 451 0.14 24.53 14.14
C THR A 451 0.73 23.60 15.21
N MET A 452 0.30 22.33 15.22
CA MET A 452 0.86 21.33 16.13
C MET A 452 2.34 21.06 15.85
N TYR A 453 2.74 20.95 14.58
CA TYR A 453 4.16 20.82 14.22
C TYR A 453 5.02 21.97 14.77
N ASN A 454 4.59 23.22 14.58
CA ASN A 454 5.33 24.38 15.09
C ASN A 454 5.40 24.40 16.62
N PHE A 455 4.31 24.02 17.28
CA PHE A 455 4.29 23.92 18.74
C PHE A 455 5.30 22.89 19.25
N ILE A 456 5.34 21.69 18.65
CA ILE A 456 6.31 20.63 19.00
C ILE A 456 7.75 21.09 18.71
N LYS A 457 8.01 21.70 17.54
CA LYS A 457 9.34 22.24 17.18
C LYS A 457 9.81 23.36 18.12
N THR A 458 8.93 24.29 18.47
CA THR A 458 9.26 25.44 19.33
C THR A 458 9.64 24.99 20.74
N ASN A 459 8.95 23.97 21.26
CA ASN A 459 9.24 23.37 22.56
C ASN A 459 10.39 22.33 22.51
N LYS A 460 11.08 22.17 21.37
CA LYS A 460 12.20 21.23 21.17
C LYS A 460 11.89 19.80 21.62
N VAL A 461 10.66 19.35 21.39
CA VAL A 461 10.21 18.03 21.79
C VAL A 461 10.89 16.97 20.92
N THR A 462 11.55 16.02 21.57
CA THR A 462 12.17 14.87 20.90
C THR A 462 11.12 13.81 20.52
N VAL A 463 11.47 12.92 19.59
CA VAL A 463 10.63 11.78 19.20
C VAL A 463 10.32 10.88 20.39
N GLY A 464 11.27 10.64 21.31
CA GLY A 464 11.04 9.86 22.52
C GLY A 464 10.04 10.51 23.46
N THR A 465 10.17 11.82 23.71
CA THR A 465 9.19 12.57 24.52
C THR A 465 7.81 12.54 23.86
N LEU A 466 7.72 12.77 22.55
CA LEU A 466 6.45 12.71 21.83
C LEU A 466 5.83 11.31 21.89
N TRP A 467 6.64 10.25 21.75
CA TRP A 467 6.19 8.87 21.88
C TRP A 467 5.54 8.62 23.25
N HIS A 468 6.18 9.06 24.35
CA HIS A 468 5.63 8.91 25.71
C HIS A 468 4.30 9.65 25.89
N ILE A 469 4.16 10.85 25.30
CA ILE A 469 2.90 11.61 25.33
C ILE A 469 1.82 10.84 24.57
N LEU A 470 2.12 10.38 23.35
CA LEU A 470 1.15 9.66 22.52
C LEU A 470 0.73 8.32 23.13
N SER A 471 1.64 7.58 23.75
CA SER A 471 1.32 6.31 24.44
C SER A 471 0.41 6.55 25.65
N ALA A 472 0.65 7.63 26.41
CA ALA A 472 -0.13 7.96 27.59
C ALA A 472 -1.57 8.38 27.25
N TYR A 473 -1.84 8.93 26.07
CA TYR A 473 -3.16 9.44 25.68
C TYR A 473 -4.27 8.39 25.79
N TYR A 474 -4.00 7.16 25.33
CA TYR A 474 -4.98 6.07 25.41
C TYR A 474 -5.01 5.43 26.80
N ASP A 475 -3.84 5.12 27.36
CA ASP A 475 -3.73 4.32 28.59
C ASP A 475 -4.34 5.02 29.80
N THR A 476 -4.23 6.34 29.85
CA THR A 476 -4.84 7.15 30.91
C THR A 476 -6.37 7.30 30.77
N ASN A 477 -6.94 6.80 29.66
CA ASN A 477 -8.33 6.99 29.24
C ASN A 477 -8.73 8.47 29.19
N VAL A 478 -7.79 9.38 28.92
CA VAL A 478 -8.04 10.84 28.92
C VAL A 478 -9.21 11.20 28.01
N SER A 479 -9.22 10.72 26.76
CA SER A 479 -10.32 11.00 25.83
C SER A 479 -11.70 10.63 26.41
N LYS A 480 -11.81 9.47 27.07
CA LYS A 480 -13.08 9.02 27.69
C LYS A 480 -13.42 9.79 28.98
N LYS A 481 -12.41 10.17 29.77
CA LYS A 481 -12.59 10.83 31.07
C LYS A 481 -12.86 12.33 30.94
N THR A 482 -12.22 12.99 29.98
CA THR A 482 -12.20 14.46 29.87
C THR A 482 -12.74 14.98 28.54
N GLY A 483 -12.93 14.11 27.54
CA GLY A 483 -13.34 14.53 26.19
C GLY A 483 -12.24 15.23 25.38
N LEU A 484 -11.01 15.35 25.92
CA LEU A 484 -9.92 16.05 25.24
C LEU A 484 -9.51 15.34 23.95
N SER A 485 -9.36 16.11 22.87
CA SER A 485 -8.76 15.61 21.63
C SER A 485 -7.28 15.30 21.84
N LEU A 486 -6.68 14.54 20.89
CA LEU A 486 -5.26 14.22 20.94
C LEU A 486 -4.40 15.50 20.98
N TYR A 487 -4.72 16.48 20.16
CA TYR A 487 -3.93 17.70 20.05
C TYR A 487 -4.09 18.60 21.28
N ASP A 488 -5.30 18.71 21.83
CA ASP A 488 -5.51 19.43 23.09
C ASP A 488 -4.75 18.77 24.24
N TYR A 489 -4.71 17.44 24.27
CA TYR A 489 -3.92 16.70 25.24
C TYR A 489 -2.42 16.99 25.12
N VAL A 490 -1.87 16.96 23.90
CA VAL A 490 -0.46 17.32 23.64
C VAL A 490 -0.17 18.76 24.08
N HIS A 491 -1.05 19.71 23.76
CA HIS A 491 -0.93 21.09 24.20
C HIS A 491 -0.95 21.22 25.73
N ASN A 492 -1.83 20.52 26.43
CA ASN A 492 -1.94 20.59 27.89
C ASN A 492 -0.69 20.04 28.59
N ILE A 493 -0.14 18.92 28.08
CA ILE A 493 1.06 18.31 28.68
C ILE A 493 2.31 19.18 28.46
N LEU A 494 2.45 19.82 27.29
CA LEU A 494 3.62 20.62 26.96
C LEU A 494 3.49 22.10 27.39
N GLY A 495 2.28 22.65 27.45
CA GLY A 495 2.02 24.06 27.76
C GLY A 495 2.03 24.39 29.25
N SER A 496 2.00 23.39 30.13
CA SER A 496 1.96 23.59 31.58
C SER A 496 3.31 23.96 32.23
N GLU A 497 4.35 24.24 31.44
CA GLU A 497 5.62 24.83 31.93
C GLU A 497 5.50 26.33 32.30
N LYS A 498 4.41 27.01 31.95
CA LYS A 498 4.15 28.39 32.40
C LYS A 498 2.90 28.50 33.30
N GLY A 499 3.08 28.14 34.57
CA GLY A 499 2.32 28.65 35.72
C GLY A 499 0.84 28.24 35.84
N ILE A 500 0.57 27.32 36.78
CA ILE A 500 -0.38 27.40 37.93
C ILE A 500 -0.52 25.97 38.50
N PRO A 501 -0.32 25.73 39.81
CA PRO A 501 -0.56 24.42 40.42
C PRO A 501 -2.08 24.14 40.48
N MET A 502 -2.53 23.00 39.93
CA MET A 502 -3.85 22.46 40.27
C MET A 502 -3.77 21.77 41.63
N GLU A 503 -4.44 22.33 42.63
CA GLU A 503 -4.71 21.68 43.91
C GLU A 503 -5.60 20.45 43.70
N VAL A 504 -5.20 19.34 44.32
CA VAL A 504 -6.02 18.15 44.51
C VAL A 504 -6.73 18.32 45.84
N THR A 505 -8.05 18.50 45.82
CA THR A 505 -8.87 18.52 47.04
C THR A 505 -9.14 17.08 47.50
N ASP A 506 -8.60 16.76 48.67
CA ASP A 506 -8.81 15.50 49.39
C ASP A 506 -10.11 15.61 50.21
N ASN A 507 -11.18 14.98 49.72
CA ASN A 507 -12.43 14.82 50.47
C ASN A 507 -12.51 13.38 51.01
N SER A 508 -11.73 13.11 52.06
CA SER A 508 -11.86 11.91 52.88
C SER A 508 -12.06 12.31 54.34
N LYS A 509 -13.31 12.61 54.73
CA LYS A 509 -13.84 12.54 56.11
C LYS A 509 -15.28 13.02 56.14
N GLN A 510 -16.24 12.10 55.97
CA GLN A 510 -17.48 12.11 56.75
C GLN A 510 -18.28 10.82 56.52
N ALA A 511 -18.74 10.27 57.66
CA ALA A 511 -19.79 9.26 57.84
C ALA A 511 -19.29 7.89 58.34
N VAL A 512 -19.00 7.88 59.64
CA VAL A 512 -19.10 6.72 60.52
C VAL A 512 -20.55 6.62 61.03
N GLU A 513 -20.99 5.40 61.32
CA GLU A 513 -22.22 5.00 62.05
C GLU A 513 -23.57 5.01 61.32
N ASN A 514 -24.01 3.81 60.89
CA ASN A 514 -25.06 3.09 61.63
C ASN A 514 -25.16 1.63 61.19
N ARG A 515 -25.42 0.76 62.17
CA ARG A 515 -25.34 -0.70 62.08
C ARG A 515 -26.73 -1.31 62.36
N LEU A 516 -27.01 -2.46 61.71
CA LEU A 516 -27.98 -3.55 62.02
C LEU A 516 -29.38 -3.53 61.35
N PRO A 517 -30.04 -4.70 61.15
CA PRO A 517 -29.51 -6.05 60.88
C PRO A 517 -30.21 -6.81 59.72
N ILE A 518 -29.61 -7.96 59.42
CA ILE A 518 -29.95 -8.98 58.42
C ILE A 518 -31.29 -9.69 58.73
N ASN A 519 -32.04 -10.08 57.70
CA ASN A 519 -32.96 -11.22 57.74
C ASN A 519 -32.76 -12.13 56.52
N ASN A 520 -32.72 -13.44 56.80
CA ASN A 520 -32.41 -14.57 55.93
C ASN A 520 -33.56 -14.99 55.01
N SER A 521 -33.17 -15.75 53.96
CA SER A 521 -33.87 -16.82 53.20
C SER A 521 -33.81 -16.54 51.69
N ASP A 522 -33.37 -17.40 50.77
CA ASP A 522 -33.09 -18.83 50.81
C ASP A 522 -32.00 -19.19 49.78
N SER A 523 -31.36 -20.30 50.08
CA SER A 523 -30.40 -21.10 49.32
C SER A 523 -30.81 -21.41 47.87
N LEU A 524 -29.82 -21.47 46.97
CA LEU A 524 -29.52 -22.67 46.17
C LEU A 524 -28.08 -22.61 45.63
N GLU A 525 -27.31 -23.57 46.13
CA GLU A 525 -26.04 -24.15 45.66
C GLU A 525 -26.00 -24.40 44.14
N THR A 526 -24.89 -24.54 43.41
CA THR A 526 -23.43 -24.47 43.59
C THR A 526 -22.82 -24.52 42.17
N ASN A 527 -21.69 -23.86 41.94
CA ASN A 527 -20.44 -24.53 41.54
C ASN A 527 -19.33 -23.51 41.25
N ASP A 528 -18.43 -23.47 42.23
CA ASP A 528 -17.14 -22.81 42.25
C ASP A 528 -16.16 -23.53 41.32
N SER A 529 -15.49 -22.78 40.46
CA SER A 529 -14.13 -23.11 39.98
C SER A 529 -13.35 -21.81 39.84
N SER A 530 -12.97 -21.29 41.00
CA SER A 530 -12.02 -20.21 41.21
C SER A 530 -10.68 -20.43 40.48
N ALA A 531 -10.47 -19.70 39.38
CA ALA A 531 -9.15 -19.17 39.04
C ALA A 531 -9.06 -17.77 39.63
N ARG A 532 -8.32 -17.63 40.73
CA ARG A 532 -8.05 -16.36 41.43
C ARG A 532 -7.60 -15.29 40.43
N CYS A 533 -8.48 -14.35 40.10
CA CYS A 533 -8.06 -13.05 39.59
C CYS A 533 -7.25 -12.39 40.70
N GLN A 534 -5.95 -12.19 40.49
CA GLN A 534 -5.20 -11.22 41.28
C GLN A 534 -5.88 -9.87 41.08
N GLU A 535 -6.21 -9.20 42.18
CA GLU A 535 -6.70 -7.83 42.15
C GLU A 535 -5.73 -6.96 41.31
N PRO A 536 -6.25 -6.03 40.50
CA PRO A 536 -5.42 -5.18 39.69
C PRO A 536 -4.44 -4.42 40.60
N VAL A 537 -3.14 -4.64 40.37
CA VAL A 537 -2.08 -3.88 41.04
C VAL A 537 -2.36 -2.40 40.79
N GLU A 538 -2.53 -1.64 41.87
CA GLU A 538 -2.73 -0.18 41.80
C GLU A 538 -1.63 0.44 40.94
N ALA A 539 -2.04 1.18 39.91
CA ALA A 539 -1.11 1.85 39.01
C ALA A 539 -0.36 2.93 39.79
N THR A 540 0.91 2.66 40.09
CA THR A 540 1.79 3.65 40.73
C THR A 540 2.13 4.73 39.69
N VAL A 541 1.67 5.96 39.92
CA VAL A 541 1.96 7.11 39.06
C VAL A 541 3.34 7.65 39.40
N TYR A 542 4.30 7.51 38.48
CA TYR A 542 5.64 8.07 38.64
C TYR A 542 5.72 9.47 38.01
N SER A 543 6.34 10.41 38.73
CA SER A 543 6.56 11.77 38.22
C SER A 543 7.65 11.78 37.16
N LEU A 544 7.32 12.12 35.90
CA LEU A 544 8.30 12.34 34.83
C LEU A 544 9.11 13.66 34.99
N LYS A 545 8.83 14.41 36.07
CA LYS A 545 9.47 15.70 36.39
C LYS A 545 10.84 15.56 37.05
N THR A 546 11.21 14.37 37.52
CA THR A 546 12.52 14.09 38.14
C THR A 546 13.23 12.96 37.40
N ASP A 547 14.56 13.00 37.37
CA ASP A 547 15.36 11.96 36.69
C ASP A 547 15.16 10.57 37.31
N GLU A 548 14.87 10.50 38.61
CA GLU A 548 14.54 9.25 39.30
C GLU A 548 13.17 8.71 38.91
N GLY A 549 12.17 9.58 38.70
CA GLY A 549 10.86 9.15 38.22
C GLY A 549 10.88 8.73 36.75
N ARG A 550 11.72 9.37 35.92
CA ARG A 550 12.00 8.91 34.55
C ARG A 550 12.67 7.54 34.52
N LYS A 551 13.70 7.31 35.35
CA LYS A 551 14.38 6.00 35.45
C LYS A 551 13.43 4.88 35.89
N ARG A 552 12.62 5.10 36.92
CA ARG A 552 11.65 4.08 37.40
C ARG A 552 10.54 3.80 36.38
N CYS A 553 10.10 4.82 35.64
CA CYS A 553 9.16 4.63 34.54
C CYS A 553 9.77 3.77 33.42
N ILE A 554 11.03 4.02 33.04
CA ILE A 554 11.76 3.23 32.04
C ILE A 554 11.95 1.77 32.50
N GLU A 555 12.29 1.52 33.76
CA GLU A 555 12.44 0.16 34.31
C GLU A 555 11.11 -0.61 34.32
N THR A 556 10.03 0.02 34.78
CA THR A 556 8.69 -0.59 34.81
C THR A 556 8.18 -0.91 33.39
N GLU A 557 8.50 -0.05 32.42
CA GLU A 557 8.14 -0.27 31.01
C GLU A 557 9.00 -1.34 30.33
N LYS A 558 10.26 -1.54 30.74
CA LYS A 558 11.08 -2.69 30.29
C LYS A 558 10.48 -4.03 30.72
N GLU A 559 9.95 -4.10 31.94
CA GLU A 559 9.26 -5.31 32.44
C GLU A 559 7.96 -5.57 31.66
N ARG A 560 7.18 -4.52 31.38
CA ARG A 560 5.96 -4.62 30.55
C ARG A 560 6.26 -5.03 29.11
N TRP A 561 7.35 -4.52 28.53
CA TRP A 561 7.79 -4.89 27.19
C TRP A 561 8.16 -6.37 27.08
N GLY A 562 8.83 -6.93 28.10
CA GLY A 562 9.07 -8.37 28.20
C GLY A 562 7.77 -9.18 28.19
N ALA A 563 6.80 -8.80 29.03
CA ALA A 563 5.50 -9.46 29.09
C ALA A 563 4.70 -9.37 27.76
N TYR A 564 4.83 -8.26 27.03
CA TYR A 564 4.20 -8.09 25.71
C TYR A 564 4.80 -9.02 24.65
N GLN A 565 6.12 -9.20 24.63
CA GLN A 565 6.78 -10.14 23.72
C GLN A 565 6.28 -11.58 23.93
N ASP A 566 6.09 -11.97 25.19
CA ASP A 566 5.54 -13.28 25.56
C ASP A 566 4.07 -13.47 25.15
N ALA A 567 3.27 -12.40 25.21
CA ALA A 567 1.87 -12.43 24.79
C ALA A 567 1.71 -12.52 23.26
N MET A 568 2.56 -11.82 22.50
CA MET A 568 2.56 -11.87 21.04
C MET A 568 2.91 -13.26 20.49
N ALA A 569 3.79 -14.01 21.18
CA ALA A 569 4.10 -15.39 20.84
C ALA A 569 2.88 -16.34 21.00
N LYS A 570 1.92 -16.01 21.88
CA LYS A 570 0.71 -16.82 22.15
C LYS A 570 -0.46 -16.51 21.20
N HIS A 571 -0.49 -15.32 20.58
CA HIS A 571 -1.60 -14.90 19.71
C HIS A 571 -1.52 -15.45 18.27
N SER A 572 -0.36 -15.92 17.80
CA SER A 572 -0.23 -16.45 16.44
C SER A 572 -0.98 -17.78 16.22
N SER A 573 -1.53 -18.41 17.27
CA SER A 573 -2.23 -19.69 17.19
C SER A 573 -3.76 -19.59 17.09
N SER A 574 -4.39 -18.42 17.30
CA SER A 574 -5.85 -18.32 17.48
C SER A 574 -6.66 -17.85 16.25
N ASP A 575 -6.03 -17.30 15.23
CA ASP A 575 -6.73 -16.55 14.16
C ASP A 575 -7.37 -17.41 13.04
N VAL A 576 -7.42 -18.73 13.19
CA VAL A 576 -7.96 -19.64 12.17
C VAL A 576 -9.51 -19.73 12.19
N LYS A 577 -10.21 -19.24 13.22
CA LYS A 577 -11.60 -19.64 13.48
C LYS A 577 -12.75 -18.69 13.07
N ASN A 578 -12.54 -17.40 12.82
CA ASN A 578 -13.68 -16.43 12.89
C ASN A 578 -14.06 -15.66 11.60
N LEU A 579 -13.72 -16.13 10.40
CA LEU A 579 -13.98 -15.41 9.13
C LEU A 579 -15.35 -15.69 8.45
N ALA A 580 -16.23 -16.48 9.06
CA ALA A 580 -17.56 -16.75 8.52
C ALA A 580 -18.61 -15.91 9.25
N ASN A 581 -19.04 -14.77 8.69
CA ASN A 581 -20.42 -14.25 8.73
C ASN A 581 -20.51 -12.74 8.49
N ARG A 582 -21.09 -12.36 7.33
CA ARG A 582 -22.11 -11.30 7.11
C ARG A 582 -21.82 -10.35 5.95
N SER A 583 -22.77 -10.33 5.03
CA SER A 583 -22.93 -9.44 3.89
C SER A 583 -24.38 -8.91 3.83
N SER A 584 -24.55 -7.71 3.26
CA SER A 584 -25.71 -7.17 2.51
C SER A 584 -26.49 -6.00 3.12
N LEU A 585 -26.54 -4.83 2.44
CA LEU A 585 -27.73 -4.32 1.68
C LEU A 585 -27.53 -2.90 1.06
N ASN A 586 -28.40 -2.58 0.09
CA ASN A 586 -28.28 -1.68 -1.08
C ASN A 586 -28.43 -0.14 -0.87
N LYS A 587 -28.05 0.64 -1.91
CA LYS A 587 -28.34 2.08 -2.13
C LYS A 587 -28.91 2.34 -3.54
N SER A 588 -29.69 3.41 -3.69
CA SER A 588 -30.29 3.94 -4.94
C SER A 588 -29.41 4.97 -5.65
N ALA A 589 -29.64 5.14 -6.97
CA ALA A 589 -28.76 5.83 -7.93
C ALA A 589 -29.24 7.24 -8.33
N PRO A 590 -28.33 8.16 -8.73
CA PRO A 590 -28.69 9.38 -9.45
C PRO A 590 -28.11 9.46 -10.89
N VAL A 591 -28.59 10.49 -11.58
CA VAL A 591 -28.77 10.66 -13.03
C VAL A 591 -27.50 10.99 -13.83
N LYS A 592 -27.44 10.48 -15.07
CA LYS A 592 -26.34 10.60 -16.06
C LYS A 592 -26.30 11.98 -16.75
N ARG A 593 -25.11 12.56 -16.93
CA ARG A 593 -24.85 13.67 -17.88
C ARG A 593 -23.93 13.20 -19.02
N LYS A 594 -24.02 13.82 -20.19
CA LYS A 594 -23.37 13.38 -21.44
C LYS A 594 -22.04 14.10 -21.63
N ILE A 595 -21.06 13.43 -22.24
CA ILE A 595 -19.72 13.98 -22.56
C ILE A 595 -19.78 15.19 -23.51
N SER A 596 -20.84 15.32 -24.31
CA SER A 596 -21.10 16.51 -25.15
C SER A 596 -21.23 17.80 -24.35
N ASP A 597 -21.59 17.71 -23.07
CA ASP A 597 -21.86 18.86 -22.20
C ASP A 597 -20.55 19.59 -21.82
N TYR A 598 -19.39 19.02 -22.11
CA TYR A 598 -18.06 19.58 -21.83
C TYR A 598 -17.34 20.17 -23.05
N PHE A 599 -17.99 20.18 -24.21
CA PHE A 599 -17.43 20.75 -25.45
C PHE A 599 -18.28 21.93 -25.95
N ALA A 600 -18.41 22.97 -25.11
CA ALA A 600 -18.75 24.30 -25.61
C ALA A 600 -17.44 25.01 -26.02
N LYS A 601 -17.35 25.28 -27.32
CA LYS A 601 -16.24 25.95 -27.99
C LYS A 601 -15.95 27.31 -27.37
N SER A 602 -14.69 27.54 -27.00
CA SER A 602 -14.12 28.88 -26.89
C SER A 602 -14.06 29.50 -28.29
N SER A 603 -14.91 30.48 -28.56
CA SER A 603 -14.83 31.35 -29.74
C SER A 603 -14.69 32.80 -29.29
N ASN A 604 -13.56 33.40 -29.68
CA ASN A 604 -13.27 34.83 -29.89
C ASN A 604 -14.06 35.88 -29.09
N SER A 605 -13.38 36.51 -28.14
CA SER A 605 -12.98 37.94 -28.16
C SER A 605 -12.09 38.25 -26.97
#